data_AF-A0A522T8L4-F1
#
_entry.id   AF-A0A522T8L4-F1
#
_cell.length_a   1.000
_cell.length_b   1.000
_cell.length_c   1.000
_cell.angle_alpha   90.00
_cell.angle_beta   90.00
_cell.angle_gamma   90.00
#
_symmetry.space_group_name_H-M   'P 1'
#
loop_
_entity.id
_entity.type
_entity.pdbx_description
1 polymer ?
#
loop_
_entity_poly.entity_id
_entity_poly.type
_entity_poly.pdbx_seq_one_letter_code
_entity_poly.pdbx_strand_id
1 'polypeptide(L)'
;MRHTRYWLWLAVKLAIAALIVVGVWTVAGWVMPPAPGGLLAGYPRLGSDLGYTLAVFVVGFIAFLLGWWSAVDQVYRCRVCVRKLRMPVAEGNYGRVMRDGVPHTEYICTYGHGRLNVPDVHVSGSRAPLFHWISHRSLWEDLLDAERRPEA
;
A
#
# COMPACT_ATOMS: atom_id res chain seq x y z
N MET A 1 12.81 -6.55 16.62
CA MET A 1 11.60 -5.71 16.85
C MET A 1 11.41 -4.56 15.83
N ARG A 2 11.96 -4.63 14.60
CA ARG A 2 11.93 -3.48 13.66
C ARG A 2 10.62 -3.34 12.84
N HIS A 3 9.82 -4.39 12.72
CA HIS A 3 8.59 -4.39 11.93
C HIS A 3 7.34 -3.85 12.65
N THR A 4 7.36 -3.70 13.98
CA THR A 4 6.17 -3.29 14.75
C THR A 4 5.70 -1.89 14.39
N ARG A 5 6.62 -0.94 14.18
CA ARG A 5 6.30 0.45 13.81
C ARG A 5 5.57 0.53 12.46
N TYR A 6 5.95 -0.33 11.51
CA TYR A 6 5.33 -0.42 10.20
C TYR A 6 3.87 -0.90 10.30
N TRP A 7 3.63 -1.99 11.04
CA TRP A 7 2.29 -2.52 11.24
C TRP A 7 1.40 -1.59 12.07
N LEU A 8 1.96 -0.92 13.09
CA LEU A 8 1.25 0.09 13.86
C LEU A 8 0.81 1.28 12.98
N TRP A 9 1.68 1.75 12.09
CA TRP A 9 1.32 2.83 11.17
C TRP A 9 0.23 2.42 10.18
N LEU A 10 0.25 1.17 9.71
CA LEU A 10 -0.85 0.63 8.92
C LEU A 10 -2.15 0.58 9.73
N ALA A 11 -2.11 0.09 10.97
CA ALA A 11 -3.28 0.03 11.84
C ALA A 11 -3.89 1.42 12.07
N VAL A 12 -3.06 2.44 12.31
CA VAL A 12 -3.51 3.84 12.47
C VAL A 12 -4.21 4.34 11.20
N LYS A 13 -3.65 4.10 10.01
CA LYS A 13 -4.32 4.50 8.75
C LYS A 13 -5.64 3.78 8.53
N LEU A 14 -5.69 2.48 8.81
CA LEU A 14 -6.91 1.70 8.67
C LEU A 14 -7.98 2.16 9.66
N ALA A 15 -7.58 2.53 10.89
CA ALA A 15 -8.49 3.12 11.86
C ALA A 15 -9.05 4.47 11.37
N ILE A 16 -8.20 5.34 10.81
CA ILE A 16 -8.65 6.62 10.22
C ILE A 16 -9.59 6.38 9.04
N ALA A 17 -9.25 5.46 8.14
CA ALA A 17 -10.10 5.10 7.01
C ALA A 17 -11.46 4.55 7.46
N ALA A 18 -11.47 3.68 8.48
CA ALA A 18 -12.70 3.15 9.07
C ALA A 18 -13.55 4.27 9.69
N LEU A 19 -12.94 5.22 10.40
CA LEU A 19 -13.64 6.38 10.96
C LEU A 19 -14.28 7.24 9.86
N ILE A 20 -13.58 7.46 8.74
CA ILE A 20 -14.13 8.20 7.59
C ILE A 20 -15.32 7.45 7.00
N VAL A 21 -15.19 6.13 6.77
CA VAL A 21 -16.27 5.31 6.20
C VAL A 21 -17.51 5.28 7.11
N VAL A 22 -17.31 5.11 8.41
CA VAL A 22 -18.41 5.17 9.39
C VAL A 22 -19.06 6.55 9.38
N GLY A 23 -18.27 7.63 9.38
CA GLY A 23 -18.78 8.99 9.28
C GLY A 23 -19.63 9.21 8.03
N VAL A 24 -19.13 8.82 6.85
CA VAL A 24 -19.89 8.93 5.58
C VAL A 24 -21.17 8.10 5.63
N TRP A 25 -21.12 6.89 6.18
CA TRP A 25 -22.31 6.04 6.31
C TRP A 25 -23.36 6.64 7.25
N THR A 26 -22.94 7.23 8.38
CA THR A 26 -23.88 7.90 9.29
C THR A 26 -24.58 9.08 8.64
N VAL A 27 -23.84 9.91 7.88
CA VAL A 27 -24.40 11.03 7.12
C VAL A 27 -25.36 10.53 6.03
N ALA A 28 -24.99 9.47 5.30
CA ALA A 28 -25.88 8.86 4.32
C ALA A 28 -27.18 8.35 4.95
N GLY A 29 -27.10 7.77 6.16
CA GLY A 29 -28.27 7.34 6.93
C GLY A 29 -29.19 8.48 7.37
N TRP A 30 -28.66 9.70 7.54
CA TRP A 30 -29.47 10.88 7.90
C TRP A 30 -30.16 11.51 6.69
N VAL A 31 -29.53 11.44 5.51
CA VAL A 31 -30.07 12.01 4.27
C VAL A 31 -31.09 11.07 3.62
N MET A 32 -30.91 9.75 3.76
CA MET A 32 -31.77 8.77 3.12
C MET A 32 -33.12 8.60 3.82
N PRO A 33 -34.21 8.38 3.06
CA PRO A 33 -35.52 8.14 3.64
C PRO A 33 -35.55 6.87 4.49
N PRO A 34 -36.37 6.85 5.57
CA PRO A 34 -36.47 5.70 6.45
C PRO A 34 -36.96 4.45 5.70
N ALA A 35 -36.64 3.28 6.27
CA ALA A 35 -37.34 2.00 6.08
C ALA A 35 -38.63 2.01 5.22
N PRO A 36 -38.77 1.50 3.97
CA PRO A 36 -40.13 1.34 3.44
C PRO A 36 -40.92 0.41 4.39
N GLY A 37 -41.97 0.94 5.00
CA GLY A 37 -42.84 0.22 5.93
C GLY A 37 -43.90 -0.62 5.20
N GLY A 38 -44.71 -1.35 5.97
CA GLY A 38 -45.84 -2.11 5.45
C GLY A 38 -45.41 -3.42 4.75
N LEU A 39 -45.97 -3.69 3.57
CA LEU A 39 -45.75 -4.94 2.81
C LEU A 39 -44.28 -5.19 2.40
N LEU A 40 -43.46 -4.13 2.38
CA LEU A 40 -42.04 -4.18 2.03
C LEU A 40 -41.11 -4.25 3.26
N ALA A 41 -41.65 -4.25 4.49
CA ALA A 41 -40.85 -4.23 5.73
C ALA A 41 -39.96 -5.48 5.90
N GLY A 42 -40.30 -6.59 5.25
CA GLY A 42 -39.50 -7.83 5.24
C GLY A 42 -38.56 -7.98 4.04
N TYR A 43 -38.60 -7.06 3.07
CA TYR A 43 -37.75 -7.14 1.88
C TYR A 43 -36.37 -6.50 2.14
N PRO A 44 -35.26 -7.11 1.68
CA PRO A 44 -33.95 -6.49 1.80
C PRO A 44 -33.93 -5.17 1.03
N ARG A 45 -33.52 -4.07 1.69
CA ARG A 45 -33.36 -2.75 1.03
C ARG A 45 -32.32 -2.77 -0.08
N LEU A 46 -31.32 -3.65 0.06
CA LEU A 46 -30.31 -3.90 -0.96
C LEU A 46 -30.95 -4.68 -2.12
N GLY A 47 -31.14 -4.01 -3.25
CA GLY A 47 -31.71 -4.54 -4.49
C GLY A 47 -33.12 -4.04 -4.79
N SER A 48 -33.84 -3.57 -3.77
CA SER A 48 -35.21 -3.03 -3.91
C SER A 48 -35.26 -1.50 -3.97
N ASP A 49 -34.34 -0.81 -3.29
CA ASP A 49 -34.24 0.64 -3.29
C ASP A 49 -32.97 1.08 -4.04
N LEU A 50 -33.15 1.79 -5.15
CA LEU A 50 -32.05 2.27 -5.98
C LEU A 50 -31.15 3.28 -5.24
N GLY A 51 -31.74 4.14 -4.41
CA GLY A 51 -31.00 5.13 -3.63
C GLY A 51 -30.14 4.45 -2.56
N TYR A 52 -30.73 3.51 -1.83
CA TYR A 52 -30.02 2.75 -0.80
C TYR A 52 -28.89 1.88 -1.38
N THR A 53 -29.18 1.16 -2.46
CA THR A 53 -28.16 0.34 -3.15
C THR A 53 -27.00 1.18 -3.65
N LEU A 54 -27.27 2.28 -4.34
CA LEU A 54 -26.23 3.19 -4.82
C LEU A 54 -25.39 3.75 -3.67
N ALA A 55 -26.02 4.16 -2.56
CA ALA A 55 -25.30 4.63 -1.38
C ALA A 55 -24.37 3.56 -0.79
N VAL A 56 -24.83 2.32 -0.65
CA VAL A 56 -24.00 1.19 -0.19
C VAL A 56 -22.80 0.97 -1.12
N PHE A 57 -23.02 0.97 -2.44
CA PHE A 57 -21.93 0.79 -3.41
C PHE A 57 -20.94 1.94 -3.39
N VAL A 58 -21.40 3.19 -3.30
CA VAL A 58 -20.51 4.36 -3.23
C VAL A 58 -19.65 4.32 -1.96
N VAL A 59 -20.26 4.05 -0.80
CA VAL A 59 -19.52 3.95 0.47
C VAL A 59 -18.55 2.76 0.44
N GLY A 60 -18.98 1.61 -0.09
CA GLY A 60 -18.11 0.45 -0.29
C GLY A 60 -16.94 0.75 -1.21
N PHE A 61 -17.16 1.49 -2.29
CA PHE A 61 -16.10 1.90 -3.22
C PHE A 61 -15.11 2.87 -2.57
N ILE A 62 -15.59 3.84 -1.78
CA ILE A 62 -14.74 4.73 -0.98
C ILE A 62 -13.88 3.92 0.00
N ALA A 63 -14.47 2.96 0.71
CA ALA A 63 -13.75 2.08 1.63
C ALA A 63 -12.66 1.28 0.91
N PHE A 64 -12.99 0.72 -0.26
CA PHE A 64 -12.04 -0.02 -1.10
C PHE A 64 -10.88 0.88 -1.55
N LEU A 65 -11.16 2.08 -2.06
CA LEU A 65 -10.13 3.03 -2.50
C LEU A 65 -9.22 3.46 -1.35
N LEU A 66 -9.77 3.73 -0.17
CA LEU A 66 -8.98 4.10 1.01
C LEU A 66 -8.09 2.94 1.48
N GLY A 67 -8.61 1.71 1.46
CA GLY A 67 -7.85 0.50 1.78
C GLY A 67 -6.73 0.25 0.77
N TRP A 68 -7.04 0.30 -0.52
CA TRP A 68 -6.09 0.18 -1.62
C TRP A 68 -4.98 1.23 -1.52
N TRP A 69 -5.35 2.51 -1.35
CA TRP A 69 -4.38 3.59 -1.23
C TRP A 69 -3.51 3.43 0.02
N SER A 70 -4.09 2.99 1.14
CA SER A 70 -3.33 2.69 2.36
C SER A 70 -2.32 1.58 2.12
N ALA A 71 -2.69 0.51 1.40
CA ALA A 71 -1.80 -0.59 1.06
C ALA A 71 -0.66 -0.13 0.15
N VAL A 72 -0.98 0.61 -0.93
CA VAL A 72 0.02 1.18 -1.84
C VAL A 72 0.99 2.10 -1.10
N ASP A 73 0.48 2.99 -0.23
CA ASP A 73 1.34 3.89 0.55
C ASP A 73 2.20 3.14 1.58
N GLN A 74 1.81 1.94 2.04
CA GLN A 74 2.69 1.11 2.87
C GLN A 74 3.81 0.46 2.07
N VAL A 75 3.52 -0.02 0.84
CA VAL A 75 4.55 -0.65 -0.01
C VAL A 75 5.72 0.30 -0.25
N TYR A 76 5.44 1.57 -0.54
CA TYR A 76 6.46 2.60 -0.78
C TYR A 76 7.06 3.22 0.49
N ARG A 77 6.89 2.60 1.66
CA ARG A 77 7.51 3.05 2.91
C ARG A 77 8.57 2.07 3.40
N CYS A 78 9.63 2.63 3.96
CA CYS A 78 10.63 1.86 4.65
C CYS A 78 10.01 1.11 5.84
N ARG A 79 10.27 -0.20 5.94
CA ARG A 79 9.72 -1.07 7.00
C ARG A 79 10.28 -0.79 8.40
N VAL A 80 11.34 0.00 8.49
CA VAL A 80 12.00 0.39 9.75
C VAL A 80 11.67 1.83 10.13
N CYS A 81 11.92 2.79 9.23
CA CYS A 81 11.67 4.22 9.47
C CYS A 81 10.22 4.65 9.29
N VAL A 82 9.41 3.90 8.54
CA VAL A 82 8.04 4.27 8.14
C VAL A 82 7.98 5.55 7.26
N ARG A 83 9.13 6.03 6.78
CA ARG A 83 9.22 7.14 5.83
C ARG A 83 9.07 6.64 4.40
N LYS A 84 8.53 7.50 3.53
CA LYS A 84 8.43 7.23 2.09
C LYS A 84 9.83 7.03 1.50
N LEU A 85 9.97 6.01 0.67
CA LEU A 85 11.17 5.77 -0.11
C LEU A 85 11.30 6.87 -1.17
N ARG A 86 12.53 7.23 -1.51
CA ARG A 86 12.85 8.33 -2.44
C ARG A 86 13.92 7.86 -3.42
N MET A 87 14.17 8.68 -4.45
CA MET A 87 15.14 8.41 -5.52
C MET A 87 14.77 7.16 -6.33
N PRO A 88 13.83 7.28 -7.29
CA PRO A 88 13.61 6.22 -8.26
C PRO A 88 14.84 6.13 -9.18
N VAL A 89 15.57 5.03 -9.09
CA VAL A 89 16.70 4.72 -9.97
C VAL A 89 16.27 3.59 -10.88
N ALA A 90 16.20 3.84 -12.19
CA ALA A 90 15.91 2.80 -13.16
C ALA A 90 17.18 1.98 -13.40
N GLU A 91 17.09 0.68 -13.16
CA GLU A 91 18.17 -0.28 -13.38
C GLU A 91 17.77 -1.35 -14.39
N GLY A 92 18.75 -1.79 -15.18
CA GLY A 92 18.58 -2.80 -16.21
C GLY A 92 18.47 -2.22 -17.63
N ASN A 93 18.39 -3.13 -18.61
CA ASN A 93 18.36 -2.79 -20.03
C ASN A 93 17.27 -3.60 -20.73
N TYR A 94 16.32 -2.90 -21.36
CA TYR A 94 15.21 -3.52 -22.10
C TYR A 94 15.68 -4.41 -23.27
N GLY A 95 16.85 -4.15 -23.84
CA GLY A 95 17.44 -4.96 -24.92
C GLY A 95 18.21 -6.19 -24.43
N ARG A 96 18.45 -6.34 -23.12
CA ARG A 96 19.25 -7.45 -22.55
C ARG A 96 18.53 -8.19 -21.42
N VAL A 97 17.20 -8.18 -21.43
CA VAL A 97 16.34 -8.77 -20.38
C VAL A 97 16.67 -10.24 -20.07
N MET A 98 17.05 -11.03 -21.09
CA MET A 98 17.41 -12.44 -20.88
C MET A 98 18.74 -12.64 -20.14
N ARG A 99 19.70 -11.70 -20.24
CA ARG A 99 21.01 -11.80 -19.57
C ARG A 99 21.02 -11.08 -18.23
N ASP A 100 20.53 -9.84 -18.22
CA ASP A 100 20.69 -8.91 -17.10
C ASP A 100 19.46 -8.92 -16.16
N GLY A 101 18.41 -9.67 -16.52
CA GLY A 101 17.16 -9.73 -15.78
C GLY A 101 16.16 -8.65 -16.19
N VAL A 102 14.99 -8.66 -15.53
CA VAL A 102 13.91 -7.72 -15.84
C VAL A 102 14.29 -6.31 -15.34
N PRO A 103 14.17 -5.27 -16.20
CA PRO A 103 14.42 -3.90 -15.78
C PRO A 103 13.46 -3.50 -14.66
N HIS A 104 13.97 -2.79 -13.68
CA HIS A 104 13.26 -2.44 -12.47
C HIS A 104 13.68 -1.08 -11.94
N THR A 105 12.75 -0.41 -11.28
CA THR A 105 13.00 0.83 -10.55
C THR A 105 13.33 0.50 -9.10
N GLU A 106 14.51 0.91 -8.65
CA GLU A 106 14.92 0.86 -7.25
C GLU A 106 14.49 2.13 -6.51
N TYR A 107 13.90 1.95 -5.33
CA TYR A 107 13.59 3.02 -4.40
C TYR A 107 14.39 2.83 -3.12
N ILE A 108 15.15 3.85 -2.73
CA ILE A 108 16.11 3.76 -1.62
C ILE A 108 15.58 4.50 -0.39
N CYS A 109 15.82 3.95 0.80
CA CYS A 109 15.61 4.69 2.05
C CYS A 109 16.75 5.69 2.26
N THR A 110 16.44 6.97 2.47
CA THR A 110 17.43 8.04 2.73
C THR A 110 18.33 7.80 3.95
N TYR A 111 17.93 6.90 4.85
CA TYR A 111 18.70 6.53 6.05
C TYR A 111 19.48 5.23 5.90
N GLY A 112 19.43 4.59 4.72
CA GLY A 112 20.17 3.35 4.45
C GLY A 112 19.57 2.08 5.03
N HIS A 113 18.30 2.07 5.48
CA HIS A 113 17.69 0.85 6.05
C HIS A 113 17.37 -0.27 5.03
N GLY A 114 17.49 0.03 3.74
CA GLY A 114 17.15 -0.90 2.67
C GLY A 114 16.63 -0.21 1.42
N ARG A 115 16.36 -1.05 0.43
CA ARG A 115 15.83 -0.66 -0.88
C ARG A 115 14.65 -1.53 -1.29
N LEU A 116 13.77 -0.96 -2.10
CA LEU A 116 12.62 -1.61 -2.69
C LEU A 116 12.80 -1.66 -4.20
N ASN A 117 12.76 -2.86 -4.77
CA ASN A 117 12.85 -3.08 -6.20
C ASN A 117 11.44 -3.32 -6.74
N VAL A 118 11.03 -2.49 -7.68
CA VAL A 118 9.73 -2.56 -8.36
C VAL A 118 10.01 -2.84 -9.85
N PRO A 119 9.62 -4.01 -10.38
CA PRO A 119 9.82 -4.32 -11.79
C PRO A 119 9.00 -3.37 -12.66
N ASP A 120 9.62 -2.82 -13.70
CA ASP A 120 8.95 -1.88 -14.60
C ASP A 120 7.96 -2.60 -15.53
N VAL A 121 8.29 -3.85 -15.86
CA VAL A 121 7.49 -4.70 -16.74
C VAL A 121 7.15 -5.99 -16.01
N HIS A 122 5.87 -6.35 -16.03
CA HIS A 122 5.45 -7.64 -15.51
C HIS A 122 5.67 -8.73 -16.56
N VAL A 123 6.73 -9.53 -16.40
CA VAL A 123 7.02 -10.64 -17.29
C VAL A 123 6.35 -11.91 -16.77
N SER A 124 5.34 -12.40 -17.51
CA SER A 124 4.67 -13.67 -17.25
C SER A 124 5.70 -14.81 -17.16
N GLY A 125 5.72 -15.54 -16.03
CA GLY A 125 6.67 -16.64 -15.78
C GLY A 125 7.95 -16.23 -15.05
N SER A 126 8.18 -14.93 -14.79
CA SER A 126 9.26 -14.51 -13.90
C SER A 126 8.93 -14.92 -12.45
N ARG A 127 9.87 -15.60 -11.77
CA ARG A 127 9.76 -15.91 -10.32
C ARG A 127 10.04 -14.69 -9.43
N ALA A 128 10.32 -13.54 -10.03
CA ALA A 128 10.62 -12.33 -9.30
C ALA A 128 9.34 -11.80 -8.62
N PRO A 129 9.34 -11.58 -7.30
CA PRO A 129 8.18 -11.01 -6.64
C PRO A 129 7.91 -9.60 -7.16
N LEU A 130 6.62 -9.25 -7.30
CA LEU A 130 6.14 -7.93 -7.72
C LEU A 130 6.75 -6.76 -6.92
N PHE A 131 7.10 -6.99 -5.65
CA PHE A 131 7.75 -6.02 -4.79
C PHE A 131 8.82 -6.72 -3.96
N HIS A 132 10.09 -6.51 -4.29
CA HIS A 132 11.19 -7.11 -3.56
C HIS A 132 11.85 -6.10 -2.64
N TRP A 133 11.82 -6.34 -1.33
CA TRP A 133 12.49 -5.47 -0.36
C TRP A 133 13.75 -6.15 0.13
N ILE A 134 14.86 -5.43 0.00
CA ILE A 134 16.17 -5.86 0.44
C ILE A 134 16.53 -4.99 1.64
N SER A 135 16.63 -5.60 2.82
CA SER A 135 17.10 -4.91 4.00
C SER A 135 18.62 -4.77 3.95
N HIS A 136 19.12 -3.55 4.15
CA HIS A 136 20.54 -3.30 4.33
C HIS A 136 20.82 -2.94 5.80
N ARG A 137 22.07 -3.15 6.23
CA ARG A 137 22.60 -2.46 7.42
C ARG A 137 22.67 -0.98 7.09
N SER A 138 22.71 -0.12 8.11
CA SER A 138 22.73 1.31 7.81
C SER A 138 23.99 1.62 6.98
N LEU A 139 23.85 2.45 5.94
CA LEU A 139 24.96 2.84 5.06
C LEU A 139 26.23 3.22 5.85
N TRP A 140 26.03 3.88 6.99
CA TRP A 140 27.08 4.34 7.88
C TRP A 140 27.80 3.20 8.61
N GLU A 141 27.08 2.14 9.02
CA GLU A 141 27.72 0.95 9.61
C GLU A 141 28.63 0.27 8.58
N ASP A 142 28.16 0.11 7.34
CA ASP A 142 28.96 -0.49 6.26
C ASP A 142 30.19 0.38 5.92
N LEU A 143 30.04 1.71 5.91
CA LEU A 143 31.15 2.66 5.72
C LEU A 143 32.17 2.62 6.86
N LEU A 144 31.72 2.60 8.11
CA LEU A 144 32.59 2.50 9.29
C LEU A 144 33.30 1.14 9.35
N ASP A 145 32.65 0.08 8.89
CA ASP A 145 33.26 -1.24 8.80
C ASP A 145 34.29 -1.32 7.67
N ALA A 146 34.07 -0.61 6.56
CA ALA A 146 35.05 -0.46 5.48
C ALA A 146 36.27 0.37 5.93
N GLU A 147 36.07 1.47 6.64
CA GLU A 147 37.17 2.28 7.20
C GLU A 147 38.00 1.47 8.22
N ARG A 148 37.35 0.61 9.00
CA ARG A 148 38.03 -0.32 9.93
C ARG A 148 38.79 -1.45 9.24
N ARG A 149 38.59 -1.66 7.93
CA ARG A 149 39.32 -2.63 7.10
C ARG A 149 40.08 -1.88 6.00
N PRO A 150 41.23 -1.26 6.31
CA PRO A 150 41.99 -0.49 5.32
C PRO A 150 42.61 -1.31 4.17
N GLU A 151 42.42 -2.64 4.15
CA GLU A 151 43.05 -3.56 3.22
C GLU A 151 42.00 -4.42 2.49
N ALA A 152 41.46 -3.89 1.39
CA ALA A 152 40.84 -4.65 0.31
C ALA A 152 41.09 -3.94 -1.02
#